data_AF-A0A924DS82-F1
#
_entry.id   AF-A0A924DS82-F1
#
_cell.length_a   1.000
_cell.length_b   1.000
_cell.length_c   1.000
_cell.angle_alpha   90.00
_cell.angle_beta   90.00
_cell.angle_gamma   90.00
#
_symmetry.space_group_name_H-M   'P 1'
#
loop_
_entity.id
_entity.type
_entity.pdbx_description
1 polymer ?
#
loop_
_entity_poly.entity_id
_entity_poly.type
_entity_poly.pdbx_seq_one_letter_code
_entity_poly.pdbx_strand_id
1 'polypeptide(L)'
;MLYEFLQNNEDEILALTEQKTLELAGDHPSSSQLKEGLPIFYKQVIEVIHHADKPSSPPAKDITAIAKAADENDEPAMAEAANQPEEAELAKSAGRHGSELSRLGYKLSHVVHAYGALCQAITEVASKKNFPVTASEFHALNRCLDVAIAGAVTVYQALQDAQVHSHDRKMPGFLANEMRNALASANVAFQTIKQGTVGFGGDTADILEKSLKRIEELIDLSLAQEKAEVEKTKVSPTSNLQ
;
A
#
# COMPACT_ATOMS: atom_id res chain seq x y z
N MET A 1 -35.51 6.72 -1.59
CA MET A 1 -34.51 5.62 -1.77
C MET A 1 -33.19 6.04 -1.14
N LEU A 2 -32.31 5.11 -0.75
CA LEU A 2 -31.02 5.42 -0.12
C LEU A 2 -30.20 6.43 -0.94
N TYR A 3 -30.21 6.33 -2.27
CA TYR A 3 -29.62 7.33 -3.16
C TYR A 3 -30.04 8.78 -2.85
N GLU A 4 -31.35 9.04 -2.73
CA GLU A 4 -31.88 10.38 -2.44
C GLU A 4 -31.50 10.83 -1.04
N PHE A 5 -31.46 9.89 -0.08
CA PHE A 5 -31.00 10.17 1.27
C PHE A 5 -29.54 10.60 1.28
N LEU A 6 -28.66 9.89 0.56
CA LEU A 6 -27.24 10.24 0.48
C LEU A 6 -27.01 11.61 -0.17
N GLN A 7 -27.79 11.96 -1.20
CA GLN A 7 -27.73 13.28 -1.83
C GLN A 7 -28.19 14.40 -0.91
N ASN A 8 -29.31 14.22 -0.20
CA ASN A 8 -29.87 15.26 0.66
C ASN A 8 -29.06 15.49 1.96
N ASN A 9 -28.13 14.60 2.27
CA ASN A 9 -27.34 14.63 3.51
C ASN A 9 -25.83 14.61 3.27
N GLU A 10 -25.39 14.95 2.05
CA GLU A 10 -23.97 14.92 1.63
C GLU A 10 -23.07 15.67 2.62
N ASP A 11 -23.37 16.94 2.91
CA ASP A 11 -22.54 17.78 3.79
C ASP A 11 -22.39 17.19 5.20
N GLU A 12 -23.49 16.68 5.77
CA GLU A 12 -23.49 16.13 7.13
C GLU A 12 -22.71 14.81 7.20
N ILE A 13 -22.87 13.95 6.19
CA ILE A 13 -22.19 12.65 6.11
C ILE A 13 -20.69 12.86 5.85
N LEU A 14 -20.33 13.78 4.94
CA LEU A 14 -18.94 14.12 4.65
C LEU A 14 -18.24 14.69 5.89
N ALA A 15 -18.87 15.65 6.58
CA ALA A 15 -18.30 16.24 7.80
C ALA A 15 -18.07 15.18 8.90
N LEU A 16 -19.03 14.28 9.10
CA LEU A 16 -18.90 13.21 10.08
C LEU A 16 -17.83 12.17 9.68
N THR A 17 -17.71 11.87 8.39
CA THR A 17 -16.68 10.97 7.86
C THR A 17 -15.28 11.57 8.00
N GLU A 18 -15.14 12.86 7.70
CA GLU A 18 -13.89 13.61 7.88
C GLU A 18 -13.49 13.66 9.36
N GLN A 19 -14.43 13.95 10.26
CA GLN A 19 -14.16 13.92 11.70
C GLN A 19 -13.61 12.56 12.14
N LYS A 20 -14.28 11.46 11.78
CA LYS A 20 -13.86 10.09 12.15
C LYS A 20 -12.51 9.71 11.55
N THR A 21 -12.25 10.10 10.31
CA THR A 21 -10.96 9.81 9.66
C THR A 21 -9.81 10.64 10.25
N LEU A 22 -10.07 11.88 10.67
CA LEU A 22 -9.10 12.70 11.39
C LEU A 22 -8.78 12.15 12.79
N GLU A 23 -9.80 11.72 13.55
CA GLU A 23 -9.62 11.05 14.85
C GLU A 23 -8.76 9.79 14.70
N LEU A 24 -8.98 9.02 13.63
CA LEU A 24 -8.20 7.83 13.32
C LEU A 24 -6.76 8.17 12.86
N ALA A 25 -6.59 9.27 12.12
CA ALA A 25 -5.29 9.67 11.59
C ALA A 25 -4.31 10.12 12.68
N GLY A 26 -4.80 10.74 13.77
CA GLY A 26 -3.95 11.27 14.84
C GLY A 26 -2.92 12.26 14.30
N ASP A 27 -1.63 11.99 14.53
CA ASP A 27 -0.52 12.87 14.10
C ASP A 27 -0.05 12.61 12.65
N HIS A 28 -0.70 11.72 11.89
CA HIS A 28 -0.27 11.44 10.52
C HIS A 28 -0.43 12.66 9.60
N PRO A 29 0.47 12.82 8.61
CA PRO A 29 0.38 13.93 7.68
C PRO A 29 -0.87 13.84 6.79
N SER A 30 -1.36 14.99 6.36
CA SER A 30 -2.49 15.11 5.43
C SER A 30 -2.01 15.73 4.11
N SER A 31 -2.83 15.61 3.06
CA SER A 31 -2.57 16.22 1.75
C SER A 31 -3.85 16.80 1.14
N SER A 32 -3.71 17.68 0.15
CA SER A 32 -4.86 18.17 -0.63
C SER A 32 -5.58 17.01 -1.32
N GLN A 33 -4.84 16.02 -1.82
CA GLN A 33 -5.39 14.84 -2.48
C GLN A 33 -6.27 13.99 -1.56
N LEU A 34 -5.91 13.83 -0.27
CA LEU A 34 -6.78 13.17 0.71
C LEU A 34 -8.06 13.98 0.97
N LYS A 35 -7.93 15.30 1.14
CA LYS A 35 -9.05 16.19 1.43
C LYS A 35 -10.05 16.26 0.28
N GLU A 36 -9.55 16.40 -0.94
CA GLU A 36 -10.37 16.46 -2.17
C GLU A 36 -10.89 15.08 -2.57
N GLY A 37 -10.23 14.00 -2.14
CA GLY A 37 -10.59 12.63 -2.47
C GLY A 37 -11.91 12.16 -1.85
N LEU A 38 -12.21 12.56 -0.60
CA LEU A 38 -13.41 12.10 0.09
C LEU A 38 -14.73 12.55 -0.58
N PRO A 39 -14.92 13.83 -0.96
CA PRO A 39 -16.12 14.25 -1.71
C PRO A 39 -16.26 13.57 -3.08
N ILE A 40 -15.13 13.35 -3.77
CA ILE A 40 -15.14 12.65 -5.07
C ILE A 40 -15.60 11.20 -4.88
N PHE A 41 -15.01 10.51 -3.91
CA PHE A 41 -15.37 9.14 -3.58
C PHE A 41 -16.85 9.01 -3.19
N TYR A 42 -17.36 9.92 -2.37
CA TYR A 42 -18.76 9.93 -1.96
C TYR A 42 -19.72 10.03 -3.15
N LYS A 43 -19.41 10.88 -4.14
CA LYS A 43 -20.20 11.00 -5.38
C LYS A 43 -20.17 9.70 -6.19
N GLN A 44 -19.02 9.05 -6.29
CA GLN A 44 -18.91 7.75 -6.98
C GLN A 44 -19.74 6.67 -6.28
N VAL A 45 -19.75 6.64 -4.94
CA VAL A 45 -20.60 5.71 -4.16
C VAL A 45 -22.08 5.94 -4.47
N ILE A 46 -22.52 7.20 -4.53
CA ILE A 46 -23.89 7.58 -4.89
C ILE A 46 -24.23 7.09 -6.31
N GLU A 47 -23.32 7.27 -7.27
CA GLU A 47 -23.52 6.85 -8.66
C GLU A 47 -23.65 5.33 -8.80
N VAL A 48 -22.80 4.56 -8.11
CA VAL A 48 -22.85 3.09 -8.11
C VAL A 48 -24.17 2.59 -7.50
N ILE A 49 -24.60 3.17 -6.37
CA ILE A 49 -25.89 2.81 -5.74
C ILE A 49 -27.07 3.14 -6.67
N HIS A 50 -27.03 4.30 -7.33
CA HIS A 50 -28.08 4.70 -8.28
C HIS A 50 -28.22 3.74 -9.47
N HIS A 51 -27.12 3.18 -9.96
CA HIS A 51 -27.12 2.21 -11.06
C HIS A 51 -27.53 0.80 -10.59
N ALA A 52 -27.18 0.43 -9.35
CA ALA A 52 -27.61 -0.85 -8.76
C ALA A 52 -29.13 -0.93 -8.55
N ASP A 53 -29.80 0.19 -8.27
CA ASP A 53 -31.25 0.27 -8.11
C ASP A 53 -32.02 0.16 -9.45
N LYS A 54 -31.34 0.32 -10.59
CA LYS A 54 -31.99 0.18 -11.91
C LYS A 54 -32.05 -1.29 -12.31
N PRO A 55 -33.24 -1.84 -12.63
CA PRO A 55 -33.36 -3.19 -13.17
C PRO A 55 -32.76 -3.19 -14.59
N SER A 56 -31.46 -3.48 -14.69
CA SER A 56 -30.82 -3.86 -15.93
C SER A 56 -30.74 -5.39 -15.98
N SER A 57 -31.05 -5.98 -17.13
CA SER A 57 -30.59 -7.35 -17.39
C SER A 57 -29.08 -7.29 -17.39
N PRO A 58 -28.38 -7.95 -16.46
CA PRO A 58 -26.93 -7.90 -16.46
C PRO A 58 -26.43 -8.47 -17.79
N PRO A 59 -25.53 -7.79 -18.51
CA PRO A 59 -24.83 -8.40 -19.62
C PRO A 59 -24.13 -9.68 -19.12
N ALA A 60 -23.92 -10.65 -20.01
CA ALA A 60 -23.26 -11.89 -19.63
C ALA A 60 -21.87 -11.58 -19.03
N LYS A 61 -21.65 -11.99 -17.77
CA LYS A 61 -20.36 -11.86 -17.10
C LYS A 61 -19.34 -12.78 -17.74
N ASP A 62 -18.14 -12.28 -18.02
CA ASP A 62 -17.05 -13.13 -18.45
C ASP A 62 -16.36 -13.72 -17.21
N ILE A 63 -16.84 -14.89 -16.77
CA ILE A 63 -16.33 -15.59 -15.58
C ILE A 63 -14.82 -15.88 -15.70
N THR A 64 -14.33 -16.13 -16.91
CA THR A 64 -12.90 -16.44 -17.14
C THR A 64 -12.06 -15.18 -16.97
N ALA A 65 -12.51 -14.06 -17.54
CA ALA A 65 -11.84 -12.78 -17.37
C ALA A 65 -11.89 -12.29 -15.91
N ILE A 66 -13.00 -12.50 -15.19
CA ILE A 66 -13.10 -12.18 -13.75
C ILE A 66 -12.06 -12.96 -12.94
N ALA A 67 -11.98 -14.28 -13.13
CA ALA A 67 -11.02 -15.10 -12.39
C ALA A 67 -9.57 -14.68 -12.69
N LYS A 68 -9.26 -14.41 -13.96
CA LYS A 68 -7.94 -13.91 -14.36
C LYS A 68 -7.61 -12.57 -13.71
N ALA A 69 -8.55 -11.61 -13.73
CA ALA A 69 -8.34 -10.31 -13.11
C ALA A 69 -8.15 -10.42 -11.59
N ALA A 70 -8.84 -11.35 -10.93
CA ALA A 70 -8.64 -11.64 -9.52
C ALA A 70 -7.24 -12.19 -9.23
N ASP A 71 -6.75 -13.12 -10.05
CA ASP A 71 -5.39 -13.67 -9.93
C ASP A 71 -4.31 -12.59 -10.15
N GLU A 72 -4.58 -11.62 -11.02
CA GLU A 72 -3.69 -10.49 -11.32
C GLU A 72 -3.79 -9.33 -10.31
N ASN A 73 -4.70 -9.43 -9.32
CA ASN A 73 -5.09 -8.34 -8.41
C ASN A 73 -5.47 -7.05 -9.19
N ASP A 74 -6.22 -7.17 -10.28
CA ASP A 74 -6.71 -6.04 -11.08
C ASP A 74 -8.19 -5.81 -10.80
N GLU A 75 -8.48 -5.07 -9.72
CA GLU A 75 -9.84 -4.74 -9.29
C GLU A 75 -10.66 -4.01 -10.38
N PRO A 76 -10.10 -2.99 -11.07
CA PRO A 76 -10.79 -2.39 -12.20
C PRO A 76 -11.13 -3.38 -13.33
N ALA A 77 -10.19 -4.23 -13.75
CA ALA A 77 -10.44 -5.22 -14.79
C ALA A 77 -11.49 -6.26 -14.36
N MET A 78 -11.53 -6.61 -13.07
CA MET A 78 -12.55 -7.51 -12.52
C MET A 78 -13.95 -6.91 -12.64
N ALA A 79 -14.11 -5.62 -12.29
CA ALA A 79 -15.36 -4.90 -12.42
C ALA A 79 -15.77 -4.70 -13.89
N GLU A 80 -14.82 -4.41 -14.79
CA GLU A 80 -15.06 -4.33 -16.23
C GLU A 80 -15.54 -5.68 -16.81
N ALA A 81 -14.90 -6.79 -16.43
CA ALA A 81 -15.31 -8.15 -16.83
C ALA A 81 -16.68 -8.58 -16.26
N ALA A 82 -17.07 -8.00 -15.13
CA ALA A 82 -18.40 -8.14 -14.56
C ALA A 82 -19.46 -7.24 -15.23
N ASN A 83 -19.07 -6.42 -16.21
CA ASN A 83 -19.87 -5.37 -16.86
C ASN A 83 -20.37 -4.29 -15.89
N GLN A 84 -19.49 -3.83 -15.00
CA GLN A 84 -19.77 -2.83 -13.97
C GLN A 84 -18.77 -1.67 -14.07
N PRO A 85 -18.91 -0.80 -15.09
CA PRO A 85 -17.96 0.28 -15.34
C PRO A 85 -17.89 1.30 -14.19
N GLU A 86 -18.99 1.53 -13.48
CA GLU A 86 -19.02 2.44 -12.33
C GLU A 86 -18.19 1.88 -11.16
N GLU A 87 -18.21 0.56 -10.95
CA GLU A 87 -17.38 -0.12 -9.96
C GLU A 87 -15.90 -0.11 -10.35
N ALA A 88 -15.59 -0.19 -11.65
CA ALA A 88 -14.21 -0.07 -12.14
C ALA A 88 -13.63 1.33 -11.86
N GLU A 89 -14.39 2.39 -12.12
CA GLU A 89 -13.97 3.76 -11.82
C GLU A 89 -13.87 4.03 -10.31
N LEU A 90 -14.77 3.43 -9.51
CA LEU A 90 -14.68 3.45 -8.05
C LEU A 90 -13.38 2.78 -7.58
N ALA A 91 -13.06 1.57 -8.07
CA ALA A 91 -11.85 0.83 -7.72
C ALA A 91 -10.58 1.62 -8.11
N LYS A 92 -10.54 2.23 -9.30
CA LYS A 92 -9.44 3.11 -9.73
C LYS A 92 -9.25 4.30 -8.78
N SER A 93 -10.34 4.94 -8.37
CA SER A 93 -10.32 6.08 -7.46
C SER A 93 -9.86 5.69 -6.05
N ALA A 94 -10.37 4.58 -5.54
CA ALA A 94 -9.97 4.01 -4.27
C ALA A 94 -8.49 3.59 -4.27
N GLY A 95 -7.98 3.08 -5.40
CA GLY A 95 -6.56 2.83 -5.62
C GLY A 95 -5.69 4.09 -5.50
N ARG A 96 -6.14 5.23 -6.03
CA ARG A 96 -5.45 6.53 -5.84
C ARG A 96 -5.41 6.94 -4.37
N HIS A 97 -6.48 6.68 -3.61
CA HIS A 97 -6.52 6.93 -2.17
C HIS A 97 -5.55 6.01 -1.41
N GLY A 98 -5.51 4.71 -1.73
CA GLY A 98 -4.54 3.76 -1.17
C GLY A 98 -3.09 4.15 -1.46
N SER A 99 -2.81 4.62 -2.68
CA SER A 99 -1.50 5.16 -3.07
C SER A 99 -1.09 6.36 -2.23
N GLU A 100 -2.01 7.29 -2.02
CA GLU A 100 -1.74 8.50 -1.25
C GLU A 100 -1.52 8.21 0.24
N LEU A 101 -2.30 7.30 0.83
CA LEU A 101 -2.10 6.85 2.21
C LEU A 101 -0.75 6.14 2.39
N SER A 102 -0.35 5.30 1.42
CA SER A 102 0.98 4.67 1.41
C SER A 102 2.10 5.71 1.37
N ARG A 103 1.97 6.71 0.48
CA ARG A 103 2.94 7.81 0.34
C ARG A 103 3.09 8.64 1.63
N LEU A 104 2.00 8.80 2.38
CA LEU A 104 1.97 9.54 3.64
C LEU A 104 2.36 8.70 4.86
N GLY A 105 2.70 7.42 4.67
CA GLY A 105 3.19 6.54 5.73
C GLY A 105 2.09 5.98 6.65
N TYR A 106 0.82 6.06 6.24
CA TYR A 106 -0.26 5.41 6.97
C TYR A 106 -0.12 3.90 6.91
N LYS A 107 -0.56 3.21 7.97
CA LYS A 107 -0.66 1.75 7.98
C LYS A 107 -1.90 1.27 7.24
N LEU A 108 -1.87 0.03 6.74
CA LEU A 108 -2.99 -0.65 6.07
C LEU A 108 -4.30 -0.58 6.88
N SER A 109 -4.22 -0.67 8.22
CA SER A 109 -5.40 -0.54 9.09
C SER A 109 -6.14 0.79 8.90
N HIS A 110 -5.42 1.89 8.68
CA HIS A 110 -6.04 3.20 8.45
C HIS A 110 -6.80 3.24 7.12
N VAL A 111 -6.26 2.57 6.08
CA VAL A 111 -6.91 2.47 4.76
C VAL A 111 -8.28 1.82 4.91
N VAL A 112 -8.34 0.64 5.55
CA VAL A 112 -9.59 -0.11 5.73
C VAL A 112 -10.58 0.64 6.61
N HIS A 113 -10.11 1.18 7.74
CA HIS A 113 -10.98 1.90 8.67
C HIS A 113 -11.49 3.24 8.10
N ALA A 114 -10.80 3.87 7.14
CA ALA A 114 -11.31 5.06 6.48
C ALA A 114 -12.61 4.78 5.70
N TYR A 115 -12.71 3.64 5.01
CA TYR A 115 -13.96 3.24 4.34
C TYR A 115 -15.04 2.82 5.36
N GLY A 116 -14.62 2.18 6.46
CA GLY A 116 -15.52 1.88 7.58
C GLY A 116 -16.13 3.15 8.21
N ALA A 117 -15.36 4.24 8.31
CA ALA A 117 -15.83 5.52 8.83
C ALA A 117 -16.98 6.09 7.99
N LEU A 118 -16.95 5.93 6.66
CA LEU A 118 -18.05 6.36 5.79
C LEU A 118 -19.32 5.54 6.04
N CYS A 119 -19.21 4.21 6.14
CA CYS A 119 -20.37 3.36 6.45
C CYS A 119 -21.00 3.73 7.81
N GLN A 120 -20.16 3.97 8.82
CA GLN A 120 -20.61 4.44 10.12
C GLN A 120 -21.28 5.81 10.04
N ALA A 121 -20.71 6.76 9.31
CA ALA A 121 -21.31 8.09 9.14
C ALA A 121 -22.69 8.01 8.46
N ILE A 122 -22.83 7.23 7.39
CA ILE A 122 -24.10 7.03 6.69
C ILE A 122 -25.15 6.43 7.64
N THR A 123 -24.80 5.36 8.36
CA THR A 123 -25.73 4.66 9.26
C THR A 123 -26.11 5.50 10.47
N GLU A 124 -25.18 6.29 11.02
CA GLU A 124 -25.45 7.23 12.11
C GLU A 124 -26.39 8.35 11.67
N VAL A 125 -26.16 8.96 10.49
CA VAL A 125 -27.04 10.04 9.98
C VAL A 125 -28.42 9.48 9.63
N ALA A 126 -28.49 8.27 9.05
CA ALA A 126 -29.76 7.59 8.78
C ALA A 126 -30.55 7.33 10.07
N SER A 127 -29.86 6.83 11.12
CA SER A 127 -30.47 6.60 12.43
C SER A 127 -30.97 7.91 13.06
N LYS A 128 -30.15 8.97 13.07
CA LYS A 128 -30.53 10.30 13.60
C LYS A 128 -31.76 10.89 12.93
N LYS A 129 -31.91 10.67 11.61
CA LYS A 129 -33.04 11.18 10.82
C LYS A 129 -34.22 10.21 10.74
N ASN A 130 -34.17 9.09 11.47
CA ASN A 130 -35.16 8.01 11.43
C ASN A 130 -35.45 7.54 9.98
N PHE A 131 -34.43 7.53 9.13
CA PHE A 131 -34.53 7.03 7.77
C PHE A 131 -34.37 5.50 7.79
N PRO A 132 -35.40 4.72 7.40
CA PRO A 132 -35.30 3.27 7.39
C PRO A 132 -34.48 2.81 6.19
N VAL A 133 -33.24 2.35 6.43
CA VAL A 133 -32.41 1.70 5.41
C VAL A 133 -32.85 0.25 5.29
N THR A 134 -33.26 -0.15 4.09
CA THR A 134 -33.64 -1.55 3.82
C THR A 134 -32.41 -2.45 3.72
N ALA A 135 -32.59 -3.75 3.91
CA ALA A 135 -31.50 -4.72 3.76
C ALA A 135 -30.87 -4.67 2.35
N SER A 136 -31.68 -4.51 1.30
CA SER A 136 -31.20 -4.42 -0.08
C SER A 136 -30.32 -3.19 -0.31
N GLU A 137 -30.75 -2.02 0.20
CA GLU A 137 -29.98 -0.78 0.10
C GLU A 137 -28.66 -0.88 0.87
N PHE A 138 -28.68 -1.48 2.06
CA PHE A 138 -27.47 -1.71 2.85
C PHE A 138 -26.51 -2.72 2.17
N HIS A 139 -27.03 -3.77 1.53
CA HIS A 139 -26.22 -4.69 0.73
C HIS A 139 -25.57 -4.00 -0.46
N ALA A 140 -26.29 -3.11 -1.16
CA ALA A 140 -25.72 -2.32 -2.27
C ALA A 140 -24.59 -1.40 -1.78
N LEU A 141 -24.78 -0.73 -0.64
CA LEU A 141 -23.75 0.11 -0.02
C LEU A 141 -22.50 -0.71 0.35
N ASN A 142 -22.66 -1.84 1.06
CA ASN A 142 -21.51 -2.66 1.46
C ASN A 142 -20.75 -3.19 0.25
N ARG A 143 -21.47 -3.64 -0.78
CA ARG A 143 -20.83 -4.11 -2.01
C ARG A 143 -19.97 -3.04 -2.68
N CYS A 144 -20.47 -1.79 -2.72
CA CYS A 144 -19.72 -0.65 -3.21
C CYS A 144 -18.46 -0.38 -2.36
N LEU A 145 -18.59 -0.43 -1.03
CA LEU A 145 -17.46 -0.26 -0.11
C LEU A 145 -16.42 -1.40 -0.24
N ASP A 146 -16.86 -2.64 -0.43
CA ASP A 146 -15.96 -3.79 -0.60
C ASP A 146 -15.09 -3.64 -1.86
N VAL A 147 -15.69 -3.22 -2.98
CA VAL A 147 -14.95 -2.90 -4.22
C VAL A 147 -13.93 -1.78 -3.99
N ALA A 148 -14.32 -0.72 -3.28
CA ALA A 148 -13.42 0.37 -2.96
C ALA A 148 -12.27 -0.07 -2.04
N ILE A 149 -12.56 -0.84 -1.00
CA ILE A 149 -11.55 -1.37 -0.07
C ILE A 149 -10.57 -2.26 -0.84
N ALA A 150 -11.07 -3.17 -1.69
CA ALA A 150 -10.22 -4.03 -2.51
C ALA A 150 -9.30 -3.19 -3.41
N GLY A 151 -9.84 -2.22 -4.16
CA GLY A 151 -9.05 -1.33 -5.01
C GLY A 151 -7.97 -0.54 -4.26
N ALA A 152 -8.30 -0.02 -3.07
CA ALA A 152 -7.37 0.74 -2.25
C ALA A 152 -6.27 -0.14 -1.65
N VAL A 153 -6.63 -1.31 -1.11
CA VAL A 153 -5.69 -2.24 -0.46
C VAL A 153 -4.72 -2.82 -1.48
N THR A 154 -5.21 -3.23 -2.64
CA THR A 154 -4.41 -3.75 -3.75
C THR A 154 -3.31 -2.78 -4.17
N VAL A 155 -3.65 -1.51 -4.42
CA VAL A 155 -2.65 -0.49 -4.80
C VAL A 155 -1.72 -0.16 -3.64
N TYR A 156 -2.24 -0.05 -2.42
CA TYR A 156 -1.43 0.20 -1.22
C TYR A 156 -0.36 -0.89 -1.03
N GLN A 157 -0.76 -2.16 -1.15
CA GLN A 157 0.14 -3.32 -1.00
C GLN A 157 1.17 -3.37 -2.12
N ALA A 158 0.76 -3.18 -3.38
CA ALA A 158 1.69 -3.15 -4.52
C ALA A 158 2.81 -2.10 -4.35
N LEU A 159 2.49 -0.93 -3.76
CA LEU A 159 3.48 0.10 -3.46
C LEU A 159 4.39 -0.25 -2.28
N GLN A 160 3.84 -0.85 -1.22
CA GLN A 160 4.62 -1.37 -0.11
C GLN A 160 5.63 -2.43 -0.58
N ASP A 161 5.17 -3.40 -1.37
CA ASP A 161 6.03 -4.45 -1.92
C ASP A 161 7.13 -3.87 -2.80
N ALA A 162 6.80 -2.90 -3.67
CA ALA A 162 7.79 -2.22 -4.49
C ALA A 162 8.84 -1.47 -3.65
N GLN A 163 8.45 -0.87 -2.51
CA GLN A 163 9.40 -0.21 -1.60
C GLN A 163 10.35 -1.20 -0.92
N VAL A 164 9.83 -2.31 -0.39
CA VAL A 164 10.64 -3.38 0.24
C VAL A 164 11.62 -3.96 -0.78
N HIS A 165 11.14 -4.35 -1.97
CA HIS A 165 11.99 -4.93 -3.02
C HIS A 165 13.00 -3.93 -3.61
N SER A 166 12.79 -2.63 -3.47
CA SER A 166 13.76 -1.61 -3.90
C SER A 166 14.91 -1.44 -2.91
N HIS A 167 14.64 -1.62 -1.61
CA HIS A 167 15.67 -1.64 -0.57
C HIS A 167 16.52 -2.91 -0.69
N ASP A 168 15.87 -4.06 -0.85
CA ASP A 168 16.54 -5.36 -0.96
C ASP A 168 17.39 -5.51 -2.22
N ARG A 169 17.05 -4.82 -3.32
CA ARG A 169 17.85 -4.88 -4.56
C ARG A 169 19.04 -3.92 -4.58
N LYS A 170 19.00 -2.81 -3.84
CA LYS A 170 20.10 -1.82 -3.82
C LYS A 170 21.27 -2.25 -2.92
N MET A 171 20.98 -2.91 -1.80
CA MET A 171 21.97 -3.29 -0.81
C MET A 171 22.99 -4.33 -1.28
N PRO A 172 22.62 -5.41 -1.99
CA PRO A 172 23.57 -6.41 -2.49
C PRO A 172 24.50 -5.81 -3.55
N GLY A 173 23.99 -4.91 -4.41
CA GLY A 173 24.78 -4.26 -5.44
C GLY A 173 25.84 -3.31 -4.87
N PHE A 174 25.47 -2.52 -3.86
CA PHE A 174 26.40 -1.65 -3.14
C PHE A 174 27.47 -2.47 -2.40
N LEU A 175 27.04 -3.46 -1.59
CA LEU A 175 27.94 -4.30 -0.81
C LEU A 175 28.93 -5.07 -1.70
N ALA A 176 28.45 -5.68 -2.79
CA ALA A 176 29.29 -6.42 -3.73
C ALA A 176 30.31 -5.52 -4.44
N ASN A 177 29.91 -4.29 -4.79
CA ASN A 177 30.83 -3.32 -5.40
C ASN A 177 31.90 -2.84 -4.41
N GLU A 178 31.50 -2.51 -3.18
CA GLU A 178 32.43 -2.09 -2.12
C GLU A 178 33.42 -3.20 -1.74
N MET A 179 32.95 -4.45 -1.62
CA MET A 179 33.83 -5.60 -1.37
C MET A 179 34.79 -5.83 -2.54
N ARG A 180 34.34 -5.74 -3.80
CA ARG A 180 35.24 -5.87 -4.96
C ARG A 180 36.30 -4.79 -4.98
N ASN A 181 35.93 -3.54 -4.69
CA ASN A 181 36.87 -2.43 -4.65
C ASN A 181 37.93 -2.63 -3.57
N ALA A 182 37.52 -2.96 -2.34
CA ALA A 182 38.43 -3.23 -1.24
C ALA A 182 39.33 -4.45 -1.53
N LEU A 183 38.78 -5.52 -2.09
CA LEU A 183 39.55 -6.71 -2.45
C LEU A 183 40.56 -6.44 -3.57
N ALA A 184 40.19 -5.63 -4.57
CA ALA A 184 41.10 -5.22 -5.63
C ALA A 184 42.28 -4.42 -5.07
N SER A 185 42.01 -3.44 -4.19
CA SER A 185 43.05 -2.67 -3.49
C SER A 185 43.96 -3.56 -2.65
N ALA A 186 43.39 -4.51 -1.90
CA ALA A 186 44.15 -5.49 -1.12
C ALA A 186 45.05 -6.35 -2.02
N ASN A 187 44.53 -6.87 -3.13
CA ASN A 187 45.30 -7.69 -4.06
C ASN A 187 46.47 -6.92 -4.68
N VAL A 188 46.25 -5.67 -5.11
CA VAL A 188 47.33 -4.84 -5.67
C VAL A 188 48.41 -4.60 -4.62
N ALA A 189 48.04 -4.15 -3.43
CA ALA A 189 48.99 -3.90 -2.34
C ALA A 189 49.78 -5.17 -1.97
N PHE A 190 49.11 -6.32 -1.87
CA PHE A 190 49.74 -7.61 -1.58
C PHE A 190 50.74 -8.03 -2.67
N GLN A 191 50.41 -7.88 -3.95
CA GLN A 191 51.31 -8.23 -5.04
C GLN A 191 52.56 -7.33 -5.07
N THR A 192 52.41 -6.04 -4.79
CA THR A 192 53.54 -5.10 -4.72
C THR A 192 54.49 -5.43 -3.57
N ILE A 193 53.95 -5.80 -2.39
CA ILE A 193 54.75 -6.28 -1.25
C ILE A 193 55.46 -7.59 -1.61
N LYS A 194 54.74 -8.54 -2.24
CA LYS A 194 55.28 -9.86 -2.63
C LYS A 194 56.43 -9.76 -3.64
N GLN A 195 56.40 -8.77 -4.52
CA GLN A 195 57.48 -8.52 -5.48
C GLN A 195 58.75 -7.95 -4.84
N GLY A 196 58.71 -7.62 -3.54
CA GLY A 196 59.87 -7.12 -2.78
C GLY A 196 60.25 -5.68 -3.09
N THR A 197 59.41 -4.95 -3.82
CA THR A 197 59.65 -3.54 -4.21
C THR A 197 59.41 -2.56 -3.08
N VAL A 198 58.58 -2.94 -2.10
CA VAL A 198 58.20 -2.15 -0.93
C VAL A 198 58.29 -2.99 0.35
N GLY A 199 58.63 -2.36 1.46
CA GLY A 199 58.79 -3.04 2.75
C GLY A 199 57.47 -3.31 3.48
N PHE A 200 57.49 -4.27 4.42
CA PHE A 200 56.33 -4.69 5.22
C PHE A 200 55.77 -3.63 6.18
N GLY A 201 56.43 -2.48 6.34
CA GLY A 201 56.01 -1.39 7.23
C GLY A 201 55.86 -0.03 6.53
N GLY A 202 55.68 -0.03 5.20
CA GLY A 202 55.46 1.19 4.43
C GLY A 202 54.00 1.38 4.00
N ASP A 203 53.71 2.51 3.35
CA ASP A 203 52.35 2.94 2.96
C ASP A 203 51.55 1.87 2.18
N THR A 204 52.20 0.98 1.44
CA THR A 204 51.54 -0.13 0.74
C THR A 204 51.00 -1.20 1.70
N ALA A 205 51.70 -1.49 2.80
CA ALA A 205 51.22 -2.38 3.85
C ALA A 205 50.00 -1.77 4.56
N ASP A 206 50.01 -0.45 4.80
CA ASP A 206 48.86 0.27 5.36
C ASP A 206 47.62 0.19 4.45
N ILE A 207 47.80 0.27 3.12
CA ILE A 207 46.69 0.12 2.16
C ILE A 207 46.09 -1.28 2.24
N LEU A 208 46.94 -2.31 2.36
CA LEU A 208 46.48 -3.69 2.54
C LEU A 208 45.68 -3.84 3.83
N GLU A 209 46.20 -3.34 4.96
CA GLU A 209 45.52 -3.40 6.25
C GLU A 209 44.16 -2.68 6.22
N LYS A 210 44.11 -1.46 5.67
CA LYS A 210 42.87 -0.69 5.51
C LYS A 210 41.86 -1.41 4.63
N SER A 211 42.33 -2.03 3.55
CA SER A 211 41.45 -2.76 2.62
C SER A 211 40.86 -4.02 3.26
N LEU A 212 41.66 -4.76 4.04
CA LEU A 212 41.19 -5.93 4.78
C LEU A 212 40.21 -5.55 5.88
N LYS A 213 40.51 -4.50 6.65
CA LYS A 213 39.60 -3.96 7.67
C LYS A 213 38.28 -3.50 7.05
N ARG A 214 38.33 -2.86 5.88
CA ARG A 214 37.11 -2.49 5.14
C ARG A 214 36.28 -3.70 4.74
N ILE A 215 36.91 -4.80 4.34
CA ILE A 215 36.19 -6.06 4.03
C ILE A 215 35.53 -6.63 5.30
N GLU A 216 36.24 -6.61 6.44
CA GLU A 216 35.70 -7.05 7.74
C GLU A 216 34.46 -6.22 8.14
N GLU A 217 34.56 -4.89 8.08
CA GLU A 217 33.43 -3.98 8.35
C GLU A 217 32.22 -4.24 7.44
N LEU A 218 32.45 -4.57 6.16
CA LEU A 218 31.40 -4.89 5.21
C LEU A 218 30.74 -6.25 5.51
N ILE A 219 31.49 -7.24 5.99
CA ILE A 219 30.97 -8.54 6.42
C ILE A 219 30.10 -8.37 7.67
N ASP A 220 30.59 -7.63 8.67
CA ASP A 220 29.85 -7.37 9.91
C ASP A 220 28.54 -6.64 9.64
N LEU A 221 28.57 -5.66 8.73
CA LEU A 221 27.37 -4.95 8.28
C LEU A 221 26.34 -5.91 7.65
N SER A 222 26.80 -6.84 6.80
CA SER A 222 25.94 -7.84 6.17
C SER A 222 25.29 -8.78 7.20
N LEU A 223 26.08 -9.26 8.18
CA LEU A 223 25.60 -10.16 9.23
C LEU A 223 24.62 -9.45 10.19
N ALA A 224 24.86 -8.17 10.49
CA ALA A 224 23.94 -7.37 11.30
C ALA A 224 22.60 -7.16 10.59
N GLN A 225 22.62 -6.97 9.28
CA GLN A 225 21.40 -6.83 8.46
C GLN A 225 20.58 -8.11 8.42
N GLU A 226 21.23 -9.26 8.20
CA GLU A 226 20.55 -10.56 8.21
C GLU A 226 19.84 -10.83 9.56
N LYS A 227 20.49 -10.46 10.67
CA LYS A 227 19.86 -10.55 12.00
C LYS A 227 18.65 -9.63 12.14
N ALA A 228 18.74 -8.39 11.65
CA ALA A 228 17.63 -7.44 11.70
C ALA A 228 16.44 -7.87 10.82
N GLU A 229 16.70 -8.46 9.65
CA GLU A 229 15.67 -9.04 8.77
C GLU A 229 14.93 -10.22 9.44
N VAL A 230 15.68 -11.13 10.07
CA VAL A 230 15.10 -12.25 10.83
C VAL A 230 14.25 -11.75 12.01
N GLU A 231 14.65 -10.65 12.65
CA GLU A 231 13.90 -10.05 13.76
C GLU A 231 12.62 -9.37 13.29
N LYS A 232 12.63 -8.62 12.18
CA LYS A 232 11.41 -8.07 11.55
C LYS A 232 10.43 -9.17 11.17
N THR A 233 10.92 -10.29 10.64
CA THR A 233 10.08 -11.43 10.25
C THR A 233 9.42 -12.10 11.47
N LYS A 234 10.07 -12.09 12.65
CA LYS A 234 9.49 -12.59 13.90
C LYS A 234 8.46 -11.65 14.53
N VAL A 235 8.54 -10.34 14.27
CA VAL A 235 7.64 -9.32 14.83
C VAL A 235 6.35 -9.13 14.00
N SER A 236 6.21 -9.88 12.89
CA SER A 236 4.90 -10.12 12.24
C SER A 236 4.29 -11.41 12.78
N PRO A 237 3.64 -11.43 13.97
CA PRO A 237 2.91 -12.60 14.38
C PRO A 237 1.71 -12.75 13.45
N THR A 238 1.69 -13.90 12.79
CA THR A 238 0.49 -14.61 12.42
C THR A 238 -0.61 -14.38 13.47
N SER A 239 -1.58 -13.53 13.14
CA SER A 239 -2.90 -13.60 13.78
C SER A 239 -3.61 -14.84 13.22
N ASN A 240 -3.13 -16.01 13.64
CA ASN A 240 -3.81 -17.27 13.44
C ASN A 240 -5.09 -17.26 14.28
N LEU A 241 -6.21 -17.29 13.56
CA LEU A 241 -7.44 -18.02 13.88
C LEU A 241 -7.46 -18.69 15.27
N GLN A 242 -8.28 -18.14 16.16
CA GLN A 242 -9.15 -18.91 17.05
C GLN A 242 -10.53 -18.27 17.08
#